data_AF-A0A3L6MQU2-F1
#
_entry.id   AF-A0A3L6MQU2-F1
#
_cell.length_a   1.000
_cell.length_b   1.000
_cell.length_c   1.000
_cell.angle_alpha   90.00
_cell.angle_beta   90.00
_cell.angle_gamma   90.00
#
_symmetry.space_group_name_H-M   'P 1'
#
loop_
_entity.id
_entity.type
_entity.pdbx_description
1 polymer ?
#
loop_
_entity_poly.entity_id
_entity_poly.type
_entity_poly.pdbx_seq_one_letter_code
_entity_poly.pdbx_strand_id
1 'polypeptide(L)'
;MPVYSADDLENAIADVKNGVSLKTAAKKNGLLPSTLRGRLTGAQSRQVARQEQLRLTTDQEDDLERWILRQEKLGHAPTHAQVRTIVRSVLARHGDHAPLGRK
;
A
#
# COMPACT_ATOMS: atom_id res chain seq x y z
N MET A 1 -5.47 11.74 -2.37
CA MET A 1 -6.07 10.53 -1.78
C MET A 1 -7.45 10.34 -2.40
N PRO A 2 -7.94 9.10 -2.63
CA PRO A 2 -9.34 8.91 -2.99
C PRO A 2 -10.23 9.47 -1.88
N VAL A 3 -11.36 10.08 -2.24
CA VAL A 3 -12.29 10.74 -1.28
C VAL A 3 -13.10 9.73 -0.46
N TYR A 4 -12.92 8.43 -0.71
CA TYR A 4 -13.64 7.33 -0.07
C TYR A 4 -12.70 6.46 0.78
N SER A 5 -13.24 5.91 1.86
CA SER A 5 -12.57 4.98 2.76
C SER A 5 -12.64 3.52 2.28
N ALA A 6 -11.93 2.62 2.96
CA ALA A 6 -12.07 1.18 2.72
C ALA A 6 -13.50 0.71 3.04
N ASP A 7 -14.09 1.23 4.12
CA ASP A 7 -15.44 0.90 4.57
C ASP A 7 -16.50 1.29 3.53
N ASP A 8 -16.36 2.45 2.90
CA ASP A 8 -17.25 2.90 1.81
C ASP A 8 -17.24 1.93 0.63
N LEU A 9 -16.06 1.36 0.33
CA LEU A 9 -15.87 0.38 -0.73
C LEU A 9 -16.55 -0.95 -0.39
N GLU A 10 -16.38 -1.43 0.84
CA GLU A 10 -16.99 -2.69 1.32
C GLU A 10 -18.52 -2.58 1.36
N ASN A 11 -19.04 -1.47 1.90
CA ASN A 11 -20.47 -1.19 1.94
C ASN A 11 -21.08 -1.16 0.54
N ALA A 12 -20.40 -0.53 -0.42
CA ALA A 12 -20.87 -0.48 -1.81
C ALA A 12 -20.84 -1.86 -2.49
N ILE A 13 -19.86 -2.71 -2.19
CA ILE A 13 -19.81 -4.09 -2.69
C ILE A 13 -20.96 -4.91 -2.09
N ALA A 14 -21.23 -4.75 -0.79
CA ALA A 14 -22.33 -5.41 -0.11
C ALA A 14 -23.69 -4.98 -0.68
N ASP A 15 -23.91 -3.68 -0.91
CA ASP A 15 -25.12 -3.15 -1.55
C ASP A 15 -25.36 -3.81 -2.92
N VAL A 16 -24.32 -3.93 -3.77
CA VAL A 16 -24.46 -4.58 -5.08
C VAL A 16 -24.79 -6.07 -4.95
N LYS A 17 -24.17 -6.78 -3.99
CA LYS A 17 -24.50 -8.19 -3.71
C LYS A 17 -25.94 -8.36 -3.21
N ASN A 18 -26.47 -7.36 -2.50
CA ASN A 18 -27.86 -7.32 -2.03
C ASN A 18 -28.86 -6.86 -3.11
N GLY A 19 -28.44 -6.73 -4.37
CA GLY A 19 -29.31 -6.41 -5.50
C GLY A 19 -29.46 -4.91 -5.79
N VAL A 20 -28.74 -4.04 -5.09
CA VAL A 20 -28.72 -2.60 -5.40
C VAL A 20 -27.94 -2.38 -6.70
N SER A 21 -28.45 -1.51 -7.57
CA SER A 21 -27.75 -1.19 -8.82
C SER A 21 -26.35 -0.60 -8.54
N LEU A 22 -25.37 -0.96 -9.37
CA LEU A 22 -23.98 -0.49 -9.22
C LEU A 22 -23.86 1.04 -9.13
N LYS A 23 -24.63 1.79 -9.94
CA LYS A 23 -24.63 3.25 -9.90
C LYS A 23 -25.21 3.78 -8.58
N THR A 24 -26.26 3.16 -8.07
CA THR A 24 -26.90 3.55 -6.81
C THR A 24 -25.99 3.26 -5.62
N ALA A 25 -25.42 2.06 -5.57
CA ALA A 25 -24.46 1.65 -4.53
C ALA A 25 -23.23 2.55 -4.52
N ALA A 26 -22.67 2.87 -5.70
CA ALA A 26 -21.55 3.80 -5.80
C ALA A 26 -21.90 5.20 -5.30
N LYS A 27 -23.04 5.76 -5.74
CA LYS A 27 -23.49 7.09 -5.32
C LYS A 27 -23.74 7.19 -3.83
N LYS A 28 -24.38 6.16 -3.23
CA LYS A 28 -24.68 6.09 -1.80
C LYS A 28 -23.41 6.16 -0.93
N ASN A 29 -22.32 5.56 -1.41
CA ASN A 29 -21.05 5.48 -0.68
C ASN A 29 -19.99 6.48 -1.20
N GLY A 30 -20.38 7.51 -1.97
CA GLY A 30 -19.45 8.54 -2.46
C GLY A 30 -18.40 8.05 -3.47
N LEU A 31 -18.64 6.92 -4.12
CA LEU A 31 -17.72 6.29 -5.08
C LEU A 31 -18.07 6.68 -6.53
N LEU A 32 -17.05 6.63 -7.39
CA LEU A 32 -17.28 6.58 -8.83
C LEU A 32 -17.75 5.17 -9.24
N PRO A 33 -18.77 5.04 -10.12
CA PRO A 33 -19.21 3.73 -10.62
C PRO A 33 -18.09 2.92 -11.28
N SER A 34 -17.14 3.58 -11.94
CA SER A 34 -15.96 2.93 -12.54
C SER A 34 -15.05 2.29 -11.49
N THR A 35 -14.90 2.92 -10.32
CA THR A 35 -14.15 2.37 -9.18
C THR A 35 -14.82 1.10 -8.66
N LEU A 36 -16.11 1.16 -8.35
CA LEU A 36 -16.86 0.00 -7.85
C LEU A 36 -16.89 -1.15 -8.86
N ARG A 37 -17.06 -0.84 -10.16
CA ARG A 37 -16.99 -1.82 -11.24
C ARG A 37 -15.62 -2.51 -11.27
N GLY A 38 -14.53 -1.75 -11.24
CA GLY A 38 -13.19 -2.31 -11.22
C GLY A 38 -13.01 -3.30 -10.05
N ARG A 39 -13.52 -2.95 -8.86
CA ARG A 39 -13.46 -3.84 -7.70
C ARG A 39 -14.24 -5.13 -7.87
N LEU A 40 -15.47 -5.05 -8.40
CA LEU A 40 -16.30 -6.23 -8.66
C LEU A 40 -15.69 -7.15 -9.72
N THR A 41 -14.96 -6.61 -10.69
CA THR A 41 -14.26 -7.40 -11.72
C THR A 41 -12.89 -7.91 -11.28
N GLY A 42 -12.54 -7.77 -9.99
CA GLY A 42 -11.26 -8.25 -9.46
C GLY A 42 -10.06 -7.34 -9.76
N ALA A 43 -10.28 -6.06 -10.09
CA ALA A 43 -9.17 -5.12 -10.25
C ALA A 43 -8.41 -4.98 -8.92
N GLN A 44 -7.14 -5.35 -8.96
CA GLN A 44 -6.21 -5.26 -7.86
C GLN A 44 -6.15 -3.81 -7.35
N SER A 45 -6.03 -3.66 -6.02
CA SER A 45 -5.87 -2.30 -5.47
C SER A 45 -4.53 -1.73 -5.91
N ARG A 46 -4.50 -0.41 -6.11
CA ARG A 46 -3.23 0.31 -6.34
C ARG A 46 -2.20 0.04 -5.24
N GLN A 47 -2.65 -0.17 -4.00
CA GLN A 47 -1.78 -0.50 -2.88
C GLN A 47 -1.17 -1.88 -3.06
N VAL A 48 -1.96 -2.92 -3.34
CA VAL A 48 -1.47 -4.30 -3.54
C VAL A 48 -0.56 -4.36 -4.76
N ALA A 49 -0.96 -3.76 -5.88
CA ALA A 49 -0.11 -3.67 -7.08
C ALA A 49 1.20 -2.91 -6.83
N ARG A 50 1.18 -1.93 -5.93
CA ARG A 50 2.40 -1.23 -5.53
C ARG A 50 3.24 -2.06 -4.57
N GLN A 51 2.64 -2.79 -3.64
CA GLN A 51 3.34 -3.70 -2.73
C GLN A 51 4.09 -4.80 -3.52
N GLU A 52 3.48 -5.35 -4.57
CA GLU A 52 4.16 -6.29 -5.48
C GLU A 52 5.35 -5.67 -6.24
N GLN A 53 5.39 -4.34 -6.36
CA GLN A 53 6.53 -3.61 -6.95
C GLN A 53 7.59 -3.22 -5.92
N LEU A 54 7.30 -3.31 -4.63
CA LEU A 54 8.27 -3.07 -3.56
C LEU A 54 9.17 -4.29 -3.42
N ARG A 55 10.45 -4.04 -3.15
CA ARG A 55 11.45 -5.10 -2.97
C ARG A 55 11.48 -5.63 -1.55
N LEU A 56 11.00 -4.82 -0.60
CA LEU A 56 10.81 -5.22 0.79
C LEU A 56 9.39 -5.73 0.98
N THR A 57 9.23 -6.73 1.84
CA THR A 57 7.91 -7.12 2.34
C THR A 57 7.37 -6.08 3.31
N THR A 58 6.05 -6.09 3.55
CA THR A 58 5.42 -5.19 4.54
C THR A 58 6.05 -5.35 5.93
N ASP A 59 6.31 -6.57 6.38
CA ASP A 59 6.98 -6.82 7.68
C ASP A 59 8.39 -6.21 7.74
N GLN A 60 9.14 -6.24 6.63
CA GLN A 60 10.47 -5.63 6.55
C GLN A 60 10.39 -4.10 6.55
N GLU A 61 9.37 -3.51 5.93
CA GLU A 61 9.13 -2.06 6.01
C GLU A 61 8.74 -1.64 7.44
N ASP A 62 7.90 -2.42 8.12
CA ASP A 62 7.51 -2.18 9.52
C ASP A 62 8.69 -2.30 10.49
N ASP A 63 9.56 -3.30 10.28
CA ASP A 63 10.81 -3.44 11.03
C ASP A 63 11.74 -2.24 10.79
N LEU A 64 11.84 -1.79 9.54
CA LEU A 64 12.66 -0.63 9.17
C LEU A 64 12.13 0.66 9.80
N GLU A 65 10.83 0.89 9.77
CA GLU A 65 10.17 2.03 10.42
C GLU A 65 10.44 2.02 11.92
N ARG A 66 10.20 0.90 12.59
CA ARG A 66 10.47 0.74 14.03
C ARG A 66 11.94 1.00 14.37
N TRP A 67 12.86 0.56 13.52
CA TRP A 67 14.28 0.83 13.69
C TRP A 67 14.59 2.34 13.53
N ILE A 68 14.08 3.00 12.49
CA ILE A 68 14.28 4.45 12.25
C ILE A 68 13.77 5.26 13.45
N LEU A 69 12.54 5.01 13.90
CA LEU A 69 11.93 5.72 15.03
C LEU A 69 12.70 5.48 16.33
N ARG A 70 13.25 4.27 16.53
CA ARG A 70 14.11 3.97 17.69
C ARG A 70 15.41 4.76 17.63
N GLN A 71 16.04 4.87 16.47
CA GLN A 71 17.27 5.65 16.29
C GLN A 71 17.02 7.15 16.51
N GLU A 72 15.89 7.68 16.02
CA GLU A 72 15.49 9.07 16.26
C GLU A 72 15.29 9.37 17.76
N LYS A 73 14.62 8.47 18.49
CA LYS A 73 14.46 8.59 19.96
C LYS A 73 15.79 8.60 20.72
N LEU A 74 16.84 8.01 20.15
CA LEU A 74 18.19 8.00 20.72
C LEU A 74 19.00 9.24 20.30
N GLY A 75 18.44 10.17 19.55
CA GLY A 75 19.14 11.35 19.03
C GLY A 75 20.02 11.05 17.80
N HIS A 76 19.84 9.88 17.18
CA HIS A 76 20.65 9.39 16.06
C HIS A 76 19.79 9.12 14.83
N ALA A 77 18.91 10.06 14.46
CA ALA A 77 18.05 9.92 13.29
C ALA A 77 18.87 9.53 12.04
N PRO A 78 18.63 8.36 11.44
CA PRO A 78 19.45 7.85 10.36
C PRO A 78 19.18 8.65 9.09
N THR A 79 20.24 9.02 8.39
CA THR A 79 20.16 9.70 7.10
C THR A 79 19.57 8.75 6.04
N HIS A 80 18.98 9.32 4.99
CA HIS A 80 18.50 8.56 3.83
C HIS A 80 19.59 7.64 3.24
N ALA A 81 20.86 8.06 3.24
CA ALA A 81 21.98 7.24 2.77
C ALA A 81 22.25 6.02 3.67
N GLN A 82 22.16 6.18 5.00
CA GLN A 82 22.29 5.08 5.95
C GLN A 82 21.13 4.09 5.81
N VAL A 83 19.90 4.59 5.74
CA VAL A 83 18.69 3.78 5.50
C VAL A 83 18.86 2.98 4.21
N ARG A 84 19.26 3.62 3.11
CA ARG A 84 19.50 2.94 1.82
C ARG A 84 20.57 1.86 1.91
N THR A 85 21.64 2.10 2.67
CA THR A 85 22.71 1.11 2.88
C THR A 85 22.20 -0.12 3.64
N ILE A 86 21.42 0.10 4.69
CA ILE A 86 20.81 -0.99 5.48
C ILE A 86 19.84 -1.79 4.61
N VAL A 87 18.94 -1.12 3.88
CA VAL A 87 18.00 -1.80 2.99
C VAL A 87 18.73 -2.62 1.93
N ARG A 88 19.81 -2.10 1.33
CA ARG A 88 20.66 -2.88 0.41
C ARG A 88 21.23 -4.13 1.08
N SER A 89 21.68 -4.03 2.33
CA SER A 89 22.22 -5.17 3.07
C SER A 89 21.15 -6.23 3.35
N VAL A 90 19.91 -5.81 3.68
CA VAL A 90 18.77 -6.72 3.89
C VAL A 90 18.45 -7.44 2.58
N LEU A 91 18.31 -6.71 1.48
CA LEU A 91 18.01 -7.30 0.16
C LEU A 91 19.12 -8.24 -0.32
N ALA A 92 20.39 -7.87 -0.11
CA ALA A 92 21.52 -8.72 -0.47
C ALA A 92 21.53 -10.07 0.30
N ARG A 93 21.04 -10.10 1.56
CA ARG A 93 20.88 -11.36 2.32
C ARG A 93 19.82 -12.28 1.72
N HIS A 94 18.88 -11.72 0.96
CA HIS A 94 17.87 -12.47 0.21
C HIS A 94 18.27 -12.71 -1.26
N GLY A 95 19.53 -12.44 -1.62
CA GLY A 95 20.07 -12.64 -2.97
C GLY A 95 19.72 -11.52 -3.97
N ASP A 96 19.10 -10.44 -3.51
CA ASP A 96 18.73 -9.31 -4.35
C ASP A 96 19.80 -8.20 -4.29
N HIS A 97 20.58 -8.10 -5.36
CA HIS A 97 21.66 -7.12 -5.52
C HIS A 97 21.30 -5.96 -6.45
N ALA A 98 20.03 -5.83 -6.86
CA ALA A 98 19.63 -4.76 -7.77
C ALA A 98 19.81 -3.37 -7.13
N PRO A 99 20.11 -2.32 -7.91
CA PRO A 99 20.23 -0.96 -7.37
C PRO A 99 18.88 -0.46 -6.82
N LEU A 100 18.90 0.19 -5.66
CA LEU A 100 17.74 0.87 -5.06
C LEU A 100 17.64 2.32 -5.54
N GLY A 101 16.43 2.76 -5.89
CA GLY A 101 16.11 4.12 -6.34
C GLY A 101 16.11 4.28 -7.87
N ARG A 102 15.66 5.44 -8.35
CA ARG A 102 15.80 5.79 -9.78
C ARG A 102 17.28 6.07 -10.07
N LYS A 103 17.76 5.63 -11.24
CA LYS A 103 19.05 6.04 -11.80
C LYS A 103 19.01 7.52 -12.16
#